data_AF-A0A7Z6T670-F1
#
_entry.id   AF-A0A7Z6T670-F1
#
_cell.length_a   1.000
_cell.length_b   1.000
_cell.length_c   1.000
_cell.angle_alpha   90.00
_cell.angle_beta   90.00
_cell.angle_gamma   90.00
#
_symmetry.space_group_name_H-M   'P 1'
#
loop_
_entity.id
_entity.type
_entity.pdbx_description
1 polymer ?
#
loop_
_entity_poly.entity_id
_entity_poly.type
_entity_poly.pdbx_seq_one_letter_code
_entity_poly.pdbx_strand_id
1 'polypeptide(L)'
;MLRNGEGQPLRDALERQQLTLDQLSEKTKQVDPEGRGVSPATIARLTGRGTTARERTELRTAWLITEALDDRMHALFSRMPTHSTATVERSSSDAEEE
;
A
#
# COMPACT_ATOMS: atom_id res chain seq x y z
N MET A 1 1.30 -6.09 1.80
CA MET A 1 1.59 -4.65 1.61
C MET A 1 0.41 -3.84 2.12
N LEU A 2 0.68 -2.74 2.81
CA LEU A 2 -0.30 -1.80 3.35
C LEU A 2 -0.42 -0.60 2.39
N ARG A 3 -1.63 -0.15 2.06
CA ARG A 3 -1.79 1.09 1.29
C ARG A 3 -1.41 2.30 2.15
N ASN A 4 -0.72 3.28 1.57
CA ASN A 4 -0.37 4.51 2.26
C ASN A 4 -1.55 5.50 2.26
N GLY A 5 -1.73 6.26 3.35
CA GLY A 5 -2.63 7.41 3.40
C GLY A 5 -4.05 7.13 2.88
N GLU A 6 -4.64 6.00 3.26
CA GLU A 6 -5.96 5.57 2.79
C GLU A 6 -6.11 5.51 1.25
N GLY A 7 -5.02 5.19 0.55
CA GLY A 7 -4.98 5.11 -0.91
C GLY A 7 -4.87 6.47 -1.60
N GLN A 8 -4.62 7.57 -0.88
CA GLN A 8 -4.38 8.89 -1.49
C GLN A 8 -3.24 8.86 -2.53
N PRO A 9 -2.05 8.29 -2.26
CA PRO A 9 -0.97 8.27 -3.26
C PRO A 9 -1.33 7.50 -4.53
N LEU A 10 -2.17 6.46 -4.42
CA LEU A 10 -2.68 5.73 -5.59
C LEU A 10 -3.64 6.59 -6.42
N ARG A 11 -4.50 7.39 -5.77
CA ARG A 11 -5.39 8.33 -6.46
C ARG A 11 -4.60 9.44 -7.14
N ASP A 12 -3.60 9.99 -6.46
CA ASP A 12 -2.73 11.04 -7.01
C ASP A 12 -1.96 10.54 -8.23
N ALA A 13 -1.46 9.29 -8.19
CA ALA A 13 -0.77 8.68 -9.32
C ALA A 13 -1.70 8.45 -10.53
N LEU A 14 -2.93 7.99 -10.29
CA LEU A 14 -3.96 7.85 -11.33
C LEU A 14 -4.32 9.21 -11.95
N GLU A 15 -4.53 10.23 -11.13
CA GLU A 15 -4.87 11.59 -11.57
C GLU A 15 -3.73 12.21 -12.40
N ARG A 16 -2.49 12.12 -11.91
CA ARG A 16 -1.29 12.61 -12.60
C ARG A 16 -1.11 11.98 -13.98
N GLN A 17 -1.47 10.71 -14.14
CA GLN A 17 -1.38 9.99 -15.41
C GLN A 17 -2.70 9.98 -16.20
N GLN A 18 -3.75 10.61 -15.68
CA GLN A 18 -5.10 10.63 -16.26
C GLN A 18 -5.63 9.22 -16.58
N LEU A 19 -5.34 8.26 -15.69
CA LEU A 19 -5.73 6.86 -15.84
C LEU A 19 -7.06 6.56 -15.14
N THR A 20 -7.91 5.80 -15.81
CA THR A 20 -9.04 5.12 -15.17
C THR A 20 -8.59 3.83 -14.49
N LEU A 21 -9.46 3.24 -13.65
CA LEU A 21 -9.17 1.96 -12.99
C LEU A 21 -9.03 0.81 -14.00
N ASP A 22 -9.83 0.82 -15.07
CA ASP A 22 -9.77 -0.19 -16.13
C ASP A 22 -8.48 -0.05 -16.94
N GLN A 23 -8.05 1.18 -17.24
CA GLN A 23 -6.77 1.42 -17.90
C GLN A 23 -5.60 0.97 -17.03
N LEU A 24 -5.64 1.23 -15.71
CA LEU A 24 -4.62 0.71 -14.80
C LEU A 24 -4.64 -0.82 -14.76
N SER A 25 -5.82 -1.45 -14.74
CA SER A 25 -5.94 -2.92 -14.84
C SER A 25 -5.24 -3.45 -16.08
N GLU A 26 -5.48 -2.86 -17.26
CA GLU A 26 -4.79 -3.27 -18.48
C GLU A 26 -3.28 -3.02 -18.43
N LYS A 27 -2.82 -1.88 -17.87
CA LYS A 27 -1.37 -1.66 -17.67
C LYS A 27 -0.76 -2.72 -16.75
N THR A 28 -1.44 -3.11 -15.68
CA THR A 28 -0.95 -4.17 -14.78
C THR A 28 -0.86 -5.52 -15.51
N LYS A 29 -1.73 -5.77 -16.49
CA LYS A 29 -1.68 -6.99 -17.31
C LYS A 29 -0.49 -6.99 -18.27
N GLN A 30 -0.10 -5.82 -18.80
CA GLN A 30 1.05 -5.68 -19.70
C GLN A 30 2.40 -5.95 -18.99
N VAL A 31 2.49 -5.62 -17.70
CA VAL A 31 3.70 -5.85 -16.89
C VAL A 31 3.69 -7.18 -16.13
N ASP A 32 2.55 -7.88 -16.11
CA ASP A 32 2.42 -9.20 -15.49
C ASP A 32 2.91 -10.30 -16.45
N PRO A 33 3.98 -11.06 -16.11
CA PRO A 33 4.47 -12.15 -16.95
C PRO A 33 3.42 -13.24 -17.22
N GLU A 34 2.42 -13.37 -16.34
CA GLU A 34 1.34 -14.34 -16.50
C GLU A 34 0.11 -13.77 -17.23
N GLY A 35 0.14 -12.47 -17.56
CA GLY A 35 -0.93 -11.78 -18.28
C GLY A 35 -2.28 -11.76 -17.56
N ARG A 36 -2.30 -11.87 -16.23
CA ARG A 36 -3.54 -11.82 -15.43
C ARG A 36 -3.87 -10.39 -15.00
N GLY A 37 -2.84 -9.63 -14.60
CA GLY A 37 -2.97 -8.28 -14.08
C GLY A 37 -3.75 -8.22 -12.75
N VAL A 38 -4.19 -7.02 -12.39
CA VAL A 38 -4.98 -6.73 -11.19
C VAL A 38 -6.34 -6.22 -11.61
N SER A 39 -7.41 -6.86 -11.12
CA SER A 39 -8.76 -6.48 -11.52
C SER A 39 -9.14 -5.05 -11.09
N PRO A 40 -9.99 -4.34 -11.88
CA PRO A 40 -10.43 -2.98 -11.56
C PRO A 40 -11.10 -2.89 -10.18
N ALA A 41 -11.88 -3.91 -9.80
CA ALA A 41 -12.50 -4.00 -8.49
C ALA A 41 -11.48 -4.08 -7.34
N THR A 42 -10.34 -4.73 -7.55
CA THR A 42 -9.26 -4.77 -6.56
C THR A 42 -8.59 -3.42 -6.44
N ILE A 43 -8.30 -2.77 -7.57
CA ILE A 43 -7.74 -1.41 -7.60
C ILE A 43 -8.68 -0.43 -6.90
N ALA A 44 -9.99 -0.48 -7.19
CA ALA A 44 -11.02 0.34 -6.57
C ALA A 44 -11.03 0.22 -5.04
N ARG A 45 -10.85 -1.00 -4.50
CA ARG A 45 -10.78 -1.22 -3.06
C ARG A 45 -9.53 -0.63 -2.43
N LEU A 46 -8.42 -0.52 -3.17
CA LEU A 46 -7.17 0.05 -2.69
C LEU A 46 -7.17 1.59 -2.76
N THR A 47 -7.83 2.17 -3.75
CA THR A 47 -7.96 3.62 -3.93
C THR A 47 -9.13 4.24 -3.15
N GLY A 48 -10.18 3.46 -2.89
CA GLY A 48 -11.43 3.92 -2.28
C GLY A 48 -11.34 4.18 -0.77
N ARG A 49 -12.27 5.00 -0.23
CA ARG A 49 -12.37 5.32 1.20
C ARG A 49 -13.63 4.73 1.87
N GLY A 50 -14.42 4.00 1.11
CA GLY A 50 -15.71 3.45 1.57
C GLY A 50 -15.57 2.16 2.38
N THR A 51 -16.72 1.61 2.77
CA THR A 51 -16.84 0.38 3.58
C THR A 51 -16.20 -0.85 2.96
N THR A 52 -16.03 -0.87 1.64
CA THR A 52 -15.40 -1.96 0.89
C THR A 52 -13.89 -1.77 0.69
N ALA A 53 -13.34 -0.65 1.15
CA ALA A 53 -11.92 -0.37 1.03
C ALA A 53 -11.08 -1.43 1.76
N ARG A 54 -9.94 -1.77 1.16
CA ARG A 54 -9.00 -2.75 1.74
C ARG A 54 -7.71 -2.04 2.09
N GLU A 55 -7.29 -2.24 3.33
CA GLU A 55 -6.05 -1.68 3.83
C GLU A 55 -4.83 -2.44 3.31
N ARG A 56 -4.98 -3.77 3.21
CA ARG A 56 -3.90 -4.71 2.86
C ARG A 56 -4.14 -5.36 1.51
N THR A 57 -3.03 -5.65 0.84
CA THR A 57 -2.96 -6.44 -0.39
C THR A 57 -1.72 -7.32 -0.43
N GLU A 58 -1.71 -8.29 -1.33
CA GLU A 58 -0.57 -9.15 -1.59
C GLU A 58 0.62 -8.35 -2.16
N LEU A 59 1.85 -8.84 -1.94
CA LEU A 59 3.05 -8.21 -2.49
C LEU A 59 3.01 -8.15 -4.03
N ARG A 60 2.54 -9.23 -4.67
CA ARG A 60 2.41 -9.29 -6.13
C ARG A 60 1.49 -8.18 -6.65
N THR A 61 0.31 -8.02 -6.07
CA THR A 61 -0.66 -6.98 -6.45
C THR A 61 -0.06 -5.59 -6.28
N ALA A 62 0.61 -5.32 -5.16
CA ALA A 62 1.28 -4.04 -4.94
C ALA A 62 2.40 -3.79 -5.96
N TRP A 63 3.19 -4.82 -6.28
CA TRP A 63 4.25 -4.74 -7.30
C TRP A 63 3.68 -4.43 -8.68
N LEU A 64 2.69 -5.19 -9.15
CA LEU A 64 2.04 -4.95 -10.44
C LEU A 64 1.49 -3.54 -10.57
N ILE A 65 0.81 -3.03 -9.53
CA ILE A 65 0.30 -1.65 -9.51
C ILE A 65 1.45 -0.63 -9.56
N THR A 66 2.53 -0.89 -8.81
CA THR A 66 3.69 0.01 -8.74
C THR A 66 4.38 0.10 -10.11
N GLU A 67 4.67 -1.03 -10.75
CA GLU A 67 5.28 -1.08 -12.08
C GLU A 67 4.37 -0.44 -13.14
N ALA A 68 3.06 -0.74 -13.10
CA ALA A 68 2.10 -0.18 -14.04
C ALA A 68 1.96 1.35 -13.93
N LEU A 69 2.21 1.91 -12.75
CA LEU A 69 2.21 3.35 -12.49
C LEU A 69 3.60 3.97 -12.64
N ASP A 70 4.66 3.20 -12.92
CA ASP A 70 6.04 3.69 -12.96
C ASP A 70 6.39 4.57 -11.74
N ASP A 71 6.05 4.07 -10.55
CA ASP A 71 6.27 4.77 -9.28
C ASP A 71 7.11 3.93 -8.32
N ARG A 72 7.50 4.52 -7.19
CA ARG A 72 8.26 3.82 -6.15
C ARG A 72 7.31 3.08 -5.22
N MET A 73 7.58 1.80 -4.98
CA MET A 73 6.74 0.97 -4.10
C MET A 73 6.46 1.61 -2.75
N HIS A 74 7.47 2.21 -2.11
CA HIS A 74 7.33 2.83 -0.79
C HIS A 74 6.48 4.11 -0.79
N ALA A 75 6.30 4.77 -1.94
CA ALA A 75 5.42 5.92 -2.06
C ALA A 75 3.94 5.49 -2.02
N LEU A 76 3.62 4.36 -2.68
CA LEU A 76 2.25 3.85 -2.80
C LEU A 76 1.87 2.90 -1.66
N PHE A 77 2.81 2.08 -1.20
CA PHE A 77 2.59 1.01 -0.24
C PHE A 77 3.71 0.91 0.79
N SER A 78 3.35 0.54 2.02
CA SER A 78 4.30 0.25 3.09
C SER A 78 4.40 -1.25 3.37
N ARG A 79 5.59 -1.72 3.76
CA ARG A 79 5.85 -3.11 4.15
C ARG A 79 5.43 -3.42 5.60
N MET A 80 5.14 -2.39 6.41
CA MET A 80 5.29 -2.44 7.87
C MET A 80 4.51 -3.57 8.58
N PRO A 81 5.15 -4.31 9.50
CA PRO A 81 4.48 -4.87 10.66
C PRO A 81 4.14 -3.71 11.62
N THR A 82 2.87 -3.58 12.00
CA THR A 82 2.37 -2.52 12.90
C THR A 82 2.68 -2.81 14.38
N HIS A 83 3.94 -3.08 14.72
CA HIS A 83 4.38 -3.05 16.11
C HIS A 83 5.52 -2.06 16.26
N SER A 84 5.16 -0.91 16.83
CA SER A 84 6.10 0.03 17.42
C SER A 84 6.88 -0.73 18.50
N THR A 85 8.19 -0.94 18.30
CA THR A 85 9.06 -1.31 19.41
C THR A 85 9.30 -0.04 20.22
N ALA A 86 8.29 0.38 20.99
CA ALA A 86 8.52 1.29 22.09
C ALA A 86 9.36 0.51 23.11
N THR A 87 10.68 0.74 23.10
CA THR A 87 11.54 0.36 24.22
C THR A 87 11.13 1.26 25.38
N VAL A 88 10.16 0.81 26.17
CA VAL A 88 9.90 1.40 27.49
C VAL A 88 11.06 0.95 28.37
N GLU A 89 12.09 1.77 28.50
CA GLU A 89 13.05 1.64 29.58
C GLU A 89 12.29 1.85 30.90
N ARG A 90 12.07 0.77 31.64
CA ARG A 90 11.71 0.87 33.06
C ARG A 90 13.00 1.10 33.82
N SER A 91 13.33 2.34 34.11
CA SER A 91 14.23 2.66 35.22
C SER A 91 13.49 2.33 36.51
N SER A 92 13.72 1.15 37.09
CA SER A 92 13.44 0.94 38.51
C SER A 92 14.52 1.66 39.30
N SER A 93 14.16 2.79 39.91
CA SER A 93 14.98 3.41 40.94
C SER A 93 15.02 2.48 42.14
N ASP A 94 16.08 1.68 42.23
CA ASP A 94 16.43 0.97 43.45
C ASP A 94 17.52 1.80 44.13
N ALA A 95 17.10 2.57 45.12
CA ALA A 95 17.98 3.22 46.09
C ALA A 95 17.28 3.10 47.44
N GLU A 96 17.58 2.00 48.13
CA GLU A 96 17.34 1.85 49.57
C GLU A 96 18.12 2.96 50.30
N GLU A 97 17.41 3.82 51.04
CA GLU A 97 18.00 4.69 52.06
C GLU A 97 17.75 4.06 53.44
N GLU A 98 18.88 3.68 54.07
CA GLU A 98 19.22 3.52 55.51
C GLU A 98 18.45 2.54 56.41
#